data_AF-A0A7J7ZAK2-F1
#
_entry.id   AF-A0A7J7ZAK2-F1
#
_cell.length_a   1.000
_cell.length_b   1.000
_cell.length_c   1.000
_cell.angle_alpha   90.00
_cell.angle_beta   90.00
_cell.angle_gamma   90.00
#
_symmetry.space_group_name_H-M   'P 1'
#
loop_
_entity.id
_entity.type
_entity.pdbx_description
1 polymer ?
#
loop_
_entity_poly.entity_id
_entity_poly.type
_entity_poly.pdbx_seq_one_letter_code
_entity_poly.pdbx_strand_id
1 'polypeptide(L)'
;MGKDIVWFLKRWAKTYLLVDEKLYDQISLPFSTAFGADTEGSQWIIGYLLQKVISNLSVWSSEQDLASDTVQLLVTLVERRERANLVIQCENWWNLAKQFATRSPPLNFLSSPVQRTLMKALVLGGFAQMDTETKQQYWTEVLQPLQQRFLRVINQENFQQMCQQEEVKQEITATLEALCGIAEATQIDNVAILFNFLMDFLTNCIGLMEVYKNTPETVNLIIEVFVEVAHKQICYLGESKAMNLYEACLTLLQVYSKNNLGRQRVDVTAEEEQYQDLLLIMELLTNLLSKEFIDFSDTDEVFRGHEPGQAASRSVSAADVVLYGVNLILPLMSQDLLKFPTLCNQYYKLITFICEIFPEKIPQLPEDLFKSLMCSLELGMTSMSSEVCQLCLEALTPLAEQCAKAQDTDSPLFLATRHFLKLVFDMLVLQKHNTEMTTAAGEAFYTLVCLHQAEYSELVETLLSSQQDPVIYQRLADAFNKLTASSTPPTLDRKQKMAFLKSLEEFMANVGGLLCVK
;
A
#
# COMPACT_ATOMS: atom_id res chain seq x y z
N MET A 1 -25.78 -0.62 26.75
CA MET A 1 -26.38 -1.96 26.96
C MET A 1 -26.26 -2.86 25.73
N GLY A 2 -26.75 -2.45 24.53
CA GLY A 2 -26.64 -3.28 23.32
C GLY A 2 -25.20 -3.63 22.93
N LYS A 3 -24.31 -2.63 22.90
CA LYS A 3 -22.87 -2.82 22.63
C LYS A 3 -22.21 -3.74 23.64
N ASP A 4 -22.49 -3.54 24.93
CA ASP A 4 -21.92 -4.34 26.02
C ASP A 4 -22.25 -5.83 25.88
N ILE A 5 -23.50 -6.14 25.50
CA ILE A 5 -23.93 -7.51 25.24
C ILE A 5 -23.19 -8.08 24.04
N VAL A 6 -23.13 -7.36 22.91
CA VAL A 6 -22.45 -7.85 21.69
C VAL A 6 -20.95 -8.06 21.94
N TRP A 7 -20.30 -7.13 22.62
CA TRP A 7 -18.90 -7.25 23.05
C TRP A 7 -18.69 -8.46 23.95
N PHE A 8 -19.56 -8.67 24.94
CA PHE A 8 -19.50 -9.82 25.84
C PHE A 8 -19.68 -11.14 25.09
N LEU A 9 -20.66 -11.22 24.19
CA LEU A 9 -20.90 -12.41 23.36
C LEU A 9 -19.73 -12.70 22.42
N LYS A 10 -19.09 -11.66 21.87
CA LYS A 10 -17.87 -11.79 21.06
C LYS A 10 -16.72 -12.37 21.88
N ARG A 11 -16.53 -11.87 23.11
CA ARG A 11 -15.53 -12.40 24.05
C ARG A 11 -15.84 -13.85 24.42
N TRP A 12 -17.12 -14.15 24.70
CA TRP A 12 -17.58 -15.51 24.99
C TRP A 12 -17.21 -16.46 23.85
N ALA A 13 -17.62 -16.13 22.62
CA ALA A 13 -17.41 -16.98 21.45
C ALA A 13 -15.93 -17.28 21.14
N LYS A 14 -15.00 -16.44 21.61
CA LYS A 14 -13.55 -16.65 21.43
C LYS A 14 -12.92 -17.53 22.51
N THR A 15 -13.54 -17.69 23.67
CA THR A 15 -12.93 -18.36 24.84
C THR A 15 -13.68 -19.60 25.29
N TYR A 16 -15.00 -19.58 25.20
CA TYR A 16 -15.90 -20.55 25.83
C TYR A 16 -16.74 -21.32 24.80
N LEU A 17 -16.34 -21.33 23.54
CA LEU A 17 -17.09 -21.99 22.47
C LEU A 17 -16.14 -22.86 21.66
N LEU A 18 -16.49 -24.14 21.49
CA LEU A 18 -15.63 -25.16 20.88
C LEU A 18 -14.28 -25.25 21.59
N VAL A 19 -14.32 -25.55 22.88
CA VAL A 19 -13.11 -25.62 23.72
C VAL A 19 -12.20 -26.74 23.22
N ASP A 20 -10.99 -26.40 22.80
CA ASP A 20 -9.96 -27.37 22.41
C ASP A 20 -9.33 -27.98 23.66
N GLU A 21 -9.61 -29.26 23.89
CA GLU A 21 -9.08 -30.02 25.03
C GLU A 21 -7.55 -30.06 25.06
N LYS A 22 -6.88 -29.88 23.92
CA LYS A 22 -5.40 -29.89 23.84
C LYS A 22 -4.76 -28.66 24.47
N LEU A 23 -5.51 -27.58 24.67
CA LEU A 23 -4.99 -26.33 25.25
C LEU A 23 -5.00 -26.33 26.78
N TYR A 24 -5.54 -27.36 27.41
CA TYR A 24 -5.76 -27.40 28.86
C TYR A 24 -5.34 -28.75 29.45
N ASP A 25 -4.61 -28.72 30.57
CA ASP A 25 -4.24 -29.96 31.29
C ASP A 25 -5.47 -30.70 31.84
N GLN A 26 -6.48 -29.94 32.28
CA GLN A 26 -7.74 -30.45 32.82
C GLN A 26 -8.89 -29.49 32.51
N ILE A 27 -10.03 -30.02 32.07
CA ILE A 27 -11.27 -29.26 31.85
C ILE A 27 -12.36 -29.85 32.74
N SER A 28 -13.09 -28.99 33.45
CA SER A 28 -14.20 -29.44 34.29
C SER A 28 -15.32 -30.04 33.43
N LEU A 29 -15.92 -31.14 33.89
CA LEU A 29 -16.97 -31.86 33.16
C LEU A 29 -18.13 -30.95 32.68
N PRO A 30 -18.70 -30.03 33.49
CA PRO A 30 -19.80 -29.18 33.04
C PRO A 30 -19.41 -28.32 31.82
N PHE A 31 -18.17 -27.85 31.81
CA PHE A 31 -17.63 -26.99 30.77
C PHE A 31 -17.42 -27.76 29.47
N SER A 32 -16.80 -28.95 29.54
CA SER A 32 -16.62 -29.82 28.38
C SER A 32 -17.97 -30.24 27.79
N THR A 33 -18.97 -30.61 28.61
CA THR A 33 -20.29 -31.04 28.12
C THR A 33 -21.14 -29.92 27.52
N ALA A 34 -20.98 -28.67 27.97
CA ALA A 34 -21.78 -27.54 27.49
C ALA A 34 -21.13 -26.81 26.31
N PHE A 35 -19.81 -26.78 26.24
CA PHE A 35 -19.04 -25.91 25.34
C PHE A 35 -17.98 -26.64 24.51
N GLY A 36 -17.90 -27.97 24.61
CA GLY A 36 -16.98 -28.79 23.82
C GLY A 36 -17.30 -28.75 22.32
N ALA A 37 -16.33 -29.19 21.51
CA ALA A 37 -16.39 -29.12 20.05
C ALA A 37 -17.60 -29.87 19.44
N ASP A 38 -17.88 -31.07 19.93
CA ASP A 38 -18.92 -31.95 19.39
C ASP A 38 -20.21 -31.95 20.23
N THR A 39 -20.50 -30.85 20.94
CA THR A 39 -21.66 -30.77 21.84
C THR A 39 -22.83 -30.03 21.20
N GLU A 40 -24.05 -30.49 21.48
CA GLU A 40 -25.28 -29.77 21.10
C GLU A 40 -25.35 -28.37 21.74
N GLY A 41 -24.73 -28.20 22.92
CA GLY A 41 -24.62 -26.90 23.59
C GLY A 41 -23.88 -25.86 22.73
N SER A 42 -22.73 -26.22 22.17
CA SER A 42 -22.00 -25.35 21.25
C SER A 42 -22.80 -25.02 19.99
N GLN A 43 -23.50 -26.01 19.40
CA GLN A 43 -24.35 -25.80 18.23
C GLN A 43 -25.50 -24.83 18.53
N TRP A 44 -26.17 -25.01 19.68
CA TRP A 44 -27.24 -24.14 20.12
C TRP A 44 -26.76 -22.70 20.36
N ILE A 45 -25.59 -22.53 21.01
CA ILE A 45 -25.01 -21.21 21.25
C ILE A 45 -24.69 -20.52 19.92
N ILE A 46 -24.09 -21.23 18.96
CA ILE A 46 -23.82 -20.67 17.62
C ILE A 46 -25.12 -20.19 16.96
N GLY A 47 -26.17 -21.02 16.97
CA GLY A 47 -27.48 -20.64 16.44
C GLY A 47 -28.07 -19.42 17.15
N TYR A 48 -27.95 -19.34 18.48
CA TYR A 48 -28.39 -18.20 19.29
C TYR A 48 -27.63 -16.92 18.95
N LEU A 49 -26.29 -16.99 18.85
CA LEU A 49 -25.46 -15.84 18.47
C LEU A 49 -25.79 -15.34 17.07
N LEU A 50 -26.02 -16.25 16.12
CA LEU A 50 -26.44 -15.91 14.76
C LEU A 50 -27.82 -15.24 14.75
N GLN A 51 -28.79 -15.76 15.51
CA GLN A 51 -30.10 -15.10 15.68
C GLN A 51 -29.95 -13.71 16.29
N LYS A 52 -29.06 -13.55 17.27
CA LYS A 52 -28.79 -12.25 17.90
C LYS A 52 -28.21 -11.25 16.90
N VAL A 53 -27.29 -11.69 16.04
CA VAL A 53 -26.76 -10.89 14.93
C VAL A 53 -27.88 -10.45 14.00
N ILE A 54 -28.69 -11.40 13.49
CA ILE A 54 -29.77 -11.10 12.54
C ILE A 54 -30.78 -10.13 13.15
N SER A 55 -31.17 -10.36 14.41
CA SER A 55 -32.06 -9.46 15.14
C SER A 55 -31.50 -8.05 15.20
N ASN A 56 -30.22 -7.91 15.54
CA ASN A 56 -29.60 -6.60 15.67
C ASN A 56 -29.46 -5.89 14.31
N LEU A 57 -28.97 -6.58 13.28
CA LEU A 57 -28.82 -6.02 11.93
C LEU A 57 -30.16 -5.63 11.30
N SER A 58 -31.26 -6.21 11.78
CA SER A 58 -32.60 -5.89 11.27
C SER A 58 -33.20 -4.60 11.81
N VAL A 59 -32.72 -4.11 12.97
CA VAL A 59 -33.38 -3.00 13.68
C VAL A 59 -32.44 -1.86 14.09
N TRP A 60 -31.13 -2.09 14.14
CA TRP A 60 -30.14 -1.12 14.64
C TRP A 60 -29.32 -0.46 13.52
N SER A 61 -29.89 -0.27 12.34
CA SER A 61 -29.21 0.40 11.21
C SER A 61 -28.85 1.87 11.52
N SER A 62 -29.58 2.54 12.41
CA SER A 62 -29.29 3.90 12.84
C SER A 62 -28.12 4.00 13.84
N GLU A 63 -27.82 2.92 14.57
CA GLU A 63 -26.78 2.89 15.59
C GLU A 63 -25.48 2.29 15.00
N GLN A 64 -24.71 3.11 14.31
CA GLN A 64 -23.55 2.70 13.51
C GLN A 64 -22.56 1.81 14.27
N ASP A 65 -22.18 2.22 15.46
CA ASP A 65 -21.24 1.46 16.29
C ASP A 65 -21.82 0.10 16.70
N LEU A 66 -23.12 0.02 17.04
CA LEU A 66 -23.75 -1.23 17.43
C LEU A 66 -23.88 -2.18 16.23
N ALA A 67 -24.23 -1.65 15.05
CA ALA A 67 -24.27 -2.42 13.81
C ALA A 67 -22.87 -2.96 13.46
N SER A 68 -21.83 -2.12 13.60
CA SER A 68 -20.43 -2.49 13.41
C SER A 68 -19.99 -3.59 14.39
N ASP A 69 -20.22 -3.42 15.69
CA ASP A 69 -19.92 -4.45 16.69
C ASP A 69 -20.67 -5.77 16.41
N THR A 70 -21.92 -5.66 15.95
CA THR A 70 -22.77 -6.82 15.63
C THR A 70 -22.24 -7.60 14.44
N VAL A 71 -21.85 -6.93 13.35
CA VAL A 71 -21.28 -7.63 12.19
C VAL A 71 -19.88 -8.17 12.51
N GLN A 72 -19.13 -7.53 13.40
CA GLN A 72 -17.86 -8.06 13.91
C GLN A 72 -18.04 -9.31 14.79
N LEU A 73 -19.16 -9.43 15.51
CA LEU A 73 -19.56 -10.69 16.14
C LEU A 73 -19.82 -11.76 15.08
N LEU A 74 -20.50 -11.44 13.97
CA LEU A 74 -20.70 -12.37 12.86
C LEU A 74 -19.37 -12.86 12.28
N VAL A 75 -18.43 -11.96 11.99
CA VAL A 75 -17.06 -12.32 11.55
C VAL A 75 -16.40 -13.25 12.57
N THR A 76 -16.56 -12.98 13.86
CA THR A 76 -16.01 -13.87 14.91
C THR A 76 -16.58 -15.28 14.83
N LEU A 77 -17.83 -15.46 14.43
CA LEU A 77 -18.42 -16.80 14.26
C LEU A 77 -17.84 -17.57 13.06
N VAL A 78 -17.25 -16.88 12.07
CA VAL A 78 -16.76 -17.50 10.82
C VAL A 78 -15.26 -17.35 10.58
N GLU A 79 -14.53 -16.57 11.39
CA GLU A 79 -13.07 -16.36 11.25
C GLU A 79 -12.25 -17.64 11.48
N ARG A 80 -12.82 -18.62 12.20
CA ARG A 80 -12.18 -19.94 12.44
C ARG A 80 -13.02 -21.03 11.80
N ARG A 81 -12.35 -21.94 11.09
CA ARG A 81 -12.97 -23.05 10.35
C ARG A 81 -13.90 -23.91 11.20
N GLU A 82 -13.50 -24.22 12.43
CA GLU A 82 -14.29 -25.02 13.38
C GLU A 82 -15.68 -24.41 13.65
N ARG A 83 -15.74 -23.09 13.89
CA ARG A 83 -17.01 -22.39 14.12
C ARG A 83 -17.78 -22.21 12.81
N ALA A 84 -17.08 -21.87 11.72
CA ALA A 84 -17.68 -21.71 10.40
C ALA A 84 -18.43 -22.99 9.98
N ASN A 85 -17.83 -24.17 10.20
CA ASN A 85 -18.44 -25.48 9.90
C ASN A 85 -19.82 -25.69 10.54
N LEU A 86 -20.05 -25.14 11.74
CA LEU A 86 -21.32 -25.23 12.44
C LEU A 86 -22.28 -24.09 12.05
N VAL A 87 -21.75 -22.88 11.86
CA VAL A 87 -22.54 -21.71 11.46
C VAL A 87 -23.24 -21.94 10.11
N ILE A 88 -22.53 -22.49 9.12
CA ILE A 88 -23.09 -22.71 7.78
C ILE A 88 -24.23 -23.74 7.76
N GLN A 89 -24.38 -24.57 8.80
CA GLN A 89 -25.47 -25.55 8.90
C GLN A 89 -26.77 -24.90 9.36
N CYS A 90 -26.71 -23.67 9.91
CA CYS A 90 -27.88 -22.95 10.38
C CYS A 90 -28.68 -22.39 9.19
N GLU A 91 -29.97 -22.69 9.10
CA GLU A 91 -30.87 -22.10 8.07
C GLU A 91 -30.84 -20.57 8.06
N ASN A 92 -30.71 -19.97 9.26
CA ASN A 92 -30.60 -18.53 9.44
C ASN A 92 -29.40 -17.92 8.69
N TRP A 93 -28.31 -18.67 8.49
CA TRP A 93 -27.15 -18.21 7.72
C TRP A 93 -27.50 -18.04 6.25
N TRP A 94 -28.15 -19.04 5.67
CA TRP A 94 -28.57 -19.03 4.27
C TRP A 94 -29.65 -17.99 4.01
N ASN A 95 -30.58 -17.82 4.95
CA ASN A 95 -31.60 -16.77 4.89
C ASN A 95 -30.95 -15.38 4.92
N LEU A 96 -29.94 -15.17 5.78
CA LEU A 96 -29.17 -13.93 5.83
C LEU A 96 -28.44 -13.66 4.50
N ALA A 97 -27.76 -14.67 3.93
CA ALA A 97 -27.09 -14.57 2.64
C ALA A 97 -28.06 -14.15 1.53
N LYS A 98 -29.22 -14.83 1.42
CA LYS A 98 -30.27 -14.51 0.42
C LYS A 98 -30.87 -13.12 0.62
N GLN A 99 -31.12 -12.73 1.87
CA GLN A 99 -31.67 -11.40 2.17
C GLN A 99 -30.67 -10.28 1.82
N PHE A 100 -29.39 -10.47 2.14
CA PHE A 100 -28.35 -9.52 1.77
C PHE A 100 -28.14 -9.47 0.24
N ALA A 101 -28.11 -10.62 -0.41
CA ALA A 101 -27.99 -10.75 -1.86
C ALA A 101 -29.16 -10.14 -2.63
N THR A 102 -30.34 -9.99 -2.03
CA THR A 102 -31.50 -9.34 -2.67
C THR A 102 -31.57 -7.83 -2.43
N ARG A 103 -30.72 -7.26 -1.56
CA ARG A 103 -30.77 -5.84 -1.13
C ARG A 103 -32.17 -5.41 -0.67
N SER A 104 -32.89 -6.33 -0.04
CA SER A 104 -34.21 -6.04 0.53
C SER A 104 -34.08 -5.42 1.93
N PRO A 105 -35.07 -4.60 2.35
CA PRO A 105 -35.18 -4.19 3.75
C PRO A 105 -35.19 -5.41 4.69
N PRO A 106 -34.57 -5.31 5.88
CA PRO A 106 -33.98 -4.10 6.47
C PRO A 106 -32.48 -3.92 6.18
N LEU A 107 -31.81 -4.90 5.56
CA LEU A 107 -30.34 -4.92 5.47
C LEU A 107 -29.76 -3.85 4.53
N ASN A 108 -30.55 -3.36 3.57
CA ASN A 108 -30.15 -2.28 2.68
C ASN A 108 -29.96 -0.92 3.39
N PHE A 109 -30.48 -0.75 4.62
CA PHE A 109 -30.30 0.46 5.43
C PHE A 109 -28.99 0.46 6.23
N LEU A 110 -28.24 -0.64 6.23
CA LEU A 110 -26.94 -0.70 6.89
C LEU A 110 -25.95 0.21 6.15
N SER A 111 -25.02 0.83 6.88
CA SER A 111 -23.97 1.64 6.28
C SER A 111 -22.98 0.82 5.48
N SER A 112 -22.27 1.48 4.57
CA SER A 112 -21.29 0.84 3.69
C SER A 112 -20.24 -0.01 4.42
N PRO A 113 -19.61 0.44 5.53
CA PRO A 113 -18.63 -0.38 6.25
C PRO A 113 -19.24 -1.65 6.86
N VAL A 114 -20.51 -1.57 7.30
CA VAL A 114 -21.24 -2.73 7.84
C VAL A 114 -21.59 -3.71 6.73
N GLN A 115 -22.02 -3.24 5.56
CA GLN A 115 -22.28 -4.10 4.39
C GLN A 115 -21.00 -4.77 3.89
N ARG A 116 -19.88 -4.04 3.81
CA ARG A 116 -18.54 -4.57 3.50
C ARG A 116 -18.17 -5.71 4.46
N THR A 117 -18.28 -5.47 5.76
CA THR A 117 -17.95 -6.47 6.79
C THR A 117 -18.91 -7.67 6.75
N LEU A 118 -20.19 -7.45 6.41
CA LEU A 118 -21.16 -8.53 6.27
C LEU A 118 -20.81 -9.40 5.06
N MET A 119 -20.48 -8.79 3.92
CA MET A 119 -20.01 -9.52 2.74
C MET A 119 -18.75 -10.32 3.06
N LYS A 120 -17.78 -9.73 3.78
CA LYS A 120 -16.60 -10.43 4.27
C LYS A 120 -16.97 -11.66 5.09
N ALA A 121 -17.89 -11.54 6.04
CA ALA A 121 -18.35 -12.68 6.83
C ALA A 121 -18.99 -13.78 5.96
N LEU A 122 -19.84 -13.41 5.01
CA LEU A 122 -20.47 -14.37 4.10
C LEU A 122 -19.44 -15.12 3.23
N VAL A 123 -18.43 -14.41 2.73
CA VAL A 123 -17.33 -15.03 1.96
C VAL A 123 -16.48 -15.93 2.85
N LEU A 124 -16.16 -15.51 4.08
CA LEU A 124 -15.45 -16.32 5.07
C LEU A 124 -16.17 -17.63 5.41
N GLY A 125 -17.51 -17.61 5.45
CA GLY A 125 -18.30 -18.83 5.62
C GLY A 125 -18.09 -19.87 4.52
N GLY A 126 -17.69 -19.45 3.31
CA GLY A 126 -17.35 -20.34 2.19
C GLY A 126 -16.09 -21.20 2.41
N PHE A 127 -15.31 -20.94 3.47
CA PHE A 127 -14.12 -21.73 3.88
C PHE A 127 -14.45 -22.84 4.87
N ALA A 128 -15.69 -22.94 5.31
CA ALA A 128 -16.14 -24.10 6.03
C ALA A 128 -15.97 -25.37 5.17
N GLN A 129 -15.75 -26.49 5.85
CA GLN A 129 -15.63 -27.80 5.24
C GLN A 129 -16.99 -28.21 4.66
N MET A 130 -17.08 -28.12 3.34
CA MET A 130 -18.23 -28.53 2.53
C MET A 130 -17.75 -29.53 1.49
N ASP A 131 -18.63 -30.43 1.05
CA ASP A 131 -18.41 -31.19 -0.17
C ASP A 131 -18.45 -30.26 -1.41
N THR A 132 -17.96 -30.76 -2.55
CA THR A 132 -17.81 -29.97 -3.77
C THR A 132 -19.15 -29.41 -4.27
N GLU A 133 -20.25 -30.16 -4.16
CA GLU A 133 -21.57 -29.73 -4.64
C GLU A 133 -22.12 -28.60 -3.76
N THR A 134 -22.08 -28.79 -2.44
CA THR A 134 -22.49 -27.76 -1.47
C THR A 134 -21.64 -26.49 -1.60
N LYS A 135 -20.32 -26.63 -1.83
CA LYS A 135 -19.42 -25.49 -2.04
C LYS A 135 -19.76 -24.71 -3.31
N GLN A 136 -20.06 -25.40 -4.41
CA GLN A 136 -20.52 -24.73 -5.64
C GLN A 136 -21.85 -24.01 -5.40
N GLN A 137 -22.82 -24.66 -4.76
CA GLN A 137 -24.09 -24.04 -4.42
C GLN A 137 -23.90 -22.80 -3.53
N TYR A 138 -23.01 -22.86 -2.55
CA TYR A 138 -22.69 -21.74 -1.67
C TYR A 138 -22.21 -20.52 -2.45
N TRP A 139 -21.23 -20.70 -3.35
CA TRP A 139 -20.72 -19.60 -4.16
C TRP A 139 -21.77 -19.06 -5.14
N THR A 140 -22.61 -19.93 -5.69
CA THR A 140 -23.76 -19.54 -6.51
C THR A 140 -24.78 -18.70 -5.73
N GLU A 141 -25.02 -18.99 -4.45
CA GLU A 141 -25.98 -18.23 -3.64
C GLU A 141 -25.40 -16.91 -3.11
N VAL A 142 -24.09 -16.85 -2.85
CA VAL A 142 -23.43 -15.67 -2.24
C VAL A 142 -22.87 -14.69 -3.29
N LEU A 143 -22.11 -15.18 -4.28
CA LEU A 143 -21.38 -14.32 -5.22
C LEU A 143 -22.14 -14.06 -6.52
N GLN A 144 -22.84 -15.05 -7.05
CA GLN A 144 -23.49 -14.93 -8.36
C GLN A 144 -24.57 -13.83 -8.41
N PRO A 145 -25.40 -13.59 -7.36
CA PRO A 145 -26.37 -12.49 -7.39
C PRO A 145 -25.71 -11.12 -7.47
N LEU A 146 -24.52 -10.95 -6.88
CA LEU A 146 -23.74 -9.71 -6.99
C LEU A 146 -23.31 -9.48 -8.45
N GLN A 147 -22.72 -10.50 -9.08
CA GLN A 147 -22.28 -10.43 -10.48
C GLN A 147 -23.44 -10.18 -11.44
N GLN A 148 -24.55 -10.90 -11.28
CA GLN A 148 -25.72 -10.75 -12.15
C GLN A 148 -26.31 -9.34 -12.05
N ARG A 149 -26.43 -8.78 -10.85
CA ARG A 149 -26.96 -7.41 -10.67
C ARG A 149 -26.02 -6.37 -11.26
N PHE A 150 -24.73 -6.46 -10.96
CA PHE A 150 -23.72 -5.57 -11.49
C PHE A 150 -23.74 -5.56 -13.03
N LEU A 151 -23.67 -6.73 -13.65
CA LEU A 151 -23.70 -6.86 -15.11
C LEU A 151 -25.02 -6.37 -15.71
N ARG A 152 -26.16 -6.60 -15.04
CA ARG A 152 -27.46 -6.06 -15.47
C ARG A 152 -27.52 -4.54 -15.42
N VAL A 153 -26.77 -3.90 -14.53
CA VAL A 153 -26.73 -2.43 -14.42
C VAL A 153 -25.84 -1.86 -15.52
N ILE A 154 -24.60 -2.33 -15.64
CA ILE A 154 -23.62 -1.74 -16.57
C ILE A 154 -23.92 -2.06 -18.04
N ASN A 155 -24.65 -3.15 -18.33
CA ASN A 155 -25.01 -3.53 -19.70
C ASN A 155 -26.37 -2.97 -20.16
N GLN A 156 -27.01 -2.08 -19.39
CA GLN A 156 -28.18 -1.36 -19.87
C GLN A 156 -27.78 -0.40 -20.99
N GLU A 157 -28.52 -0.41 -22.10
CA GLU A 157 -28.22 0.43 -23.28
C GLU A 157 -28.14 1.93 -22.95
N ASN A 158 -28.89 2.37 -21.93
CA ASN A 158 -28.94 3.74 -21.45
C ASN A 158 -28.09 3.99 -20.18
N PHE A 159 -27.14 3.10 -19.85
CA PHE A 159 -26.33 3.19 -18.63
C PHE A 159 -25.62 4.55 -18.49
N GLN A 160 -25.02 5.10 -19.55
CA GLN A 160 -24.34 6.40 -19.49
C GLN A 160 -25.27 7.58 -19.15
N GLN A 161 -26.57 7.45 -19.43
CA GLN A 161 -27.58 8.46 -19.09
C GLN A 161 -28.15 8.24 -17.69
N MET A 162 -28.26 6.98 -17.27
CA MET A 162 -28.80 6.58 -15.96
C MET A 162 -27.76 6.53 -14.85
N CYS A 163 -26.47 6.50 -15.15
CA CYS A 163 -25.41 6.32 -14.15
C CYS A 163 -25.42 7.39 -13.05
N GLN A 164 -25.98 8.56 -13.34
CA GLN A 164 -26.10 9.66 -12.39
C GLN A 164 -27.35 9.58 -11.50
N GLN A 165 -28.29 8.67 -11.77
CA GLN A 165 -29.46 8.44 -10.92
C GLN A 165 -29.02 7.79 -9.60
N GLU A 166 -29.66 8.21 -8.52
CA GLU A 166 -29.27 7.79 -7.16
C GLU A 166 -29.39 6.28 -6.97
N GLU A 167 -30.41 5.66 -7.56
CA GLU A 167 -30.63 4.22 -7.49
C GLU A 167 -29.49 3.44 -8.14
N VAL A 168 -28.98 3.93 -9.29
CA VAL A 168 -27.86 3.30 -10.00
C VAL A 168 -26.55 3.54 -9.25
N LYS A 169 -26.31 4.76 -8.76
CA LYS A 169 -25.14 5.07 -7.94
C LYS A 169 -25.09 4.20 -6.70
N GLN A 170 -26.19 4.11 -5.95
CA GLN A 170 -26.28 3.29 -4.76
C GLN A 170 -26.04 1.81 -5.08
N GLU A 171 -26.54 1.31 -6.21
CA GLU A 171 -26.32 -0.07 -6.65
C GLU A 171 -24.84 -0.34 -6.98
N ILE A 172 -24.16 0.60 -7.65
CA ILE A 172 -22.72 0.53 -7.94
C ILE A 172 -21.90 0.63 -6.66
N THR A 173 -22.15 1.63 -5.81
CA THR A 173 -21.45 1.83 -4.53
C THR A 173 -21.54 0.58 -3.66
N ALA A 174 -22.75 0.05 -3.44
CA ALA A 174 -22.91 -1.16 -2.65
C ALA A 174 -22.28 -2.40 -3.31
N THR A 175 -22.07 -2.39 -4.63
CA THR A 175 -21.32 -3.46 -5.30
C THR A 175 -19.83 -3.34 -5.03
N LEU A 176 -19.26 -2.15 -5.20
CA LEU A 176 -17.84 -1.89 -4.90
C LEU A 176 -17.52 -2.19 -3.43
N GLU A 177 -18.39 -1.81 -2.50
CA GLU A 177 -18.25 -2.16 -1.08
C GLU A 177 -18.26 -3.67 -0.82
N ALA A 178 -19.10 -4.40 -1.55
CA ALA A 178 -19.10 -5.86 -1.49
C ALA A 178 -17.80 -6.44 -2.06
N LEU A 179 -17.22 -5.85 -3.11
CA LEU A 179 -15.92 -6.26 -3.66
C LEU A 179 -14.79 -6.05 -2.66
N CYS A 180 -14.76 -4.91 -1.95
CA CYS A 180 -13.82 -4.69 -0.84
C CYS A 180 -13.99 -5.78 0.24
N GLY A 181 -15.25 -6.10 0.60
CA GLY A 181 -15.54 -7.16 1.58
C GLY A 181 -15.08 -8.55 1.13
N ILE A 182 -15.19 -8.87 -0.16
CA ILE A 182 -14.67 -10.11 -0.75
C ILE A 182 -13.14 -10.13 -0.68
N ALA A 183 -12.47 -9.04 -1.05
CA ALA A 183 -11.01 -8.93 -0.98
C ALA A 183 -10.51 -9.09 0.47
N GLU A 184 -11.16 -8.45 1.43
CA GLU A 184 -10.87 -8.58 2.86
C GLU A 184 -11.04 -10.00 3.43
N ALA A 185 -11.83 -10.84 2.77
CA ALA A 185 -12.06 -12.24 3.15
C ALA A 185 -11.04 -13.21 2.55
N THR A 186 -10.00 -12.70 1.88
CA THR A 186 -8.96 -13.53 1.27
C THR A 186 -8.23 -14.36 2.32
N GLN A 187 -8.06 -15.65 2.02
CA GLN A 187 -7.26 -16.62 2.74
C GLN A 187 -6.48 -17.45 1.71
N ILE A 188 -5.46 -18.17 2.18
CA ILE A 188 -4.55 -18.95 1.32
C ILE A 188 -5.34 -19.96 0.45
N ASP A 189 -6.35 -20.60 1.02
CA ASP A 189 -7.14 -21.65 0.37
C ASP A 189 -8.14 -21.14 -0.69
N ASN A 190 -8.37 -19.83 -0.75
CA ASN A 190 -9.45 -19.23 -1.52
C ASN A 190 -9.02 -18.19 -2.54
N VAL A 191 -7.80 -17.69 -2.41
CA VAL A 191 -7.30 -16.57 -3.19
C VAL A 191 -7.42 -16.83 -4.69
N ALA A 192 -7.22 -18.08 -5.14
CA ALA A 192 -7.35 -18.42 -6.54
C ALA A 192 -8.78 -18.24 -7.08
N ILE A 193 -9.79 -18.59 -6.29
CA ILE A 193 -11.22 -18.48 -6.66
C ILE A 193 -11.65 -17.03 -6.57
N LEU A 194 -11.33 -16.35 -5.45
CA LEU A 194 -11.72 -14.96 -5.22
C LEU A 194 -11.03 -14.01 -6.19
N PHE A 195 -9.75 -14.19 -6.47
CA PHE A 195 -9.03 -13.36 -7.43
C PHE A 195 -9.64 -13.46 -8.83
N ASN A 196 -9.93 -14.68 -9.30
CA ASN A 196 -10.57 -14.86 -10.61
C ASN A 196 -11.93 -14.18 -10.67
N PHE A 197 -12.73 -14.28 -9.60
CA PHE A 197 -14.01 -13.58 -9.51
C PHE A 197 -13.82 -12.06 -9.55
N LEU A 198 -12.90 -11.51 -8.75
CA LEU A 198 -12.66 -10.06 -8.63
C LEU A 198 -12.04 -9.45 -9.89
N MET A 199 -11.21 -10.20 -10.63
CA MET A 199 -10.53 -9.71 -11.82
C MET A 199 -11.50 -9.26 -12.91
N ASP A 200 -12.62 -9.97 -13.09
CA ASP A 200 -13.69 -9.57 -14.01
C ASP A 200 -14.30 -8.22 -13.60
N PHE A 201 -14.48 -7.97 -12.30
CA PHE A 201 -14.97 -6.69 -11.81
C PHE A 201 -13.93 -5.58 -11.97
N LEU A 202 -12.66 -5.82 -11.65
CA LEU A 202 -11.58 -4.84 -11.83
C LEU A 202 -11.52 -4.34 -13.28
N THR A 203 -11.63 -5.26 -14.24
CA THR A 203 -11.65 -4.92 -15.66
C THR A 203 -12.84 -4.01 -16.01
N ASN A 204 -14.03 -4.29 -15.49
CA ASN A 204 -15.21 -3.44 -15.67
C ASN A 204 -15.09 -2.08 -14.92
N CYS A 205 -14.42 -2.06 -13.77
CA CYS A 205 -14.18 -0.86 -12.97
C CYS A 205 -13.36 0.20 -13.72
N ILE A 206 -12.48 -0.21 -14.63
CA ILE A 206 -11.75 0.71 -15.51
C ILE A 206 -12.73 1.52 -16.37
N GLY A 207 -13.73 0.86 -16.96
CA GLY A 207 -14.79 1.53 -17.72
C GLY A 207 -15.68 2.42 -16.84
N LEU A 208 -16.00 1.97 -15.63
CA LEU A 208 -16.75 2.76 -14.65
C LEU A 208 -16.02 4.03 -14.24
N MET A 209 -14.69 4.00 -14.12
CA MET A 209 -13.89 5.19 -13.79
C MET A 209 -14.02 6.29 -14.86
N GLU A 210 -14.15 5.92 -16.14
CA GLU A 210 -14.40 6.88 -17.23
C GLU A 210 -15.82 7.47 -17.15
N VAL A 211 -16.82 6.65 -16.80
CA VAL A 211 -18.23 7.05 -16.68
C VAL A 211 -18.43 7.97 -15.46
N TYR A 212 -17.81 7.64 -14.33
CA TYR A 212 -17.95 8.33 -13.05
C TYR A 212 -16.87 9.38 -12.79
N LYS A 213 -16.13 9.84 -13.81
CA LYS A 213 -15.05 10.83 -13.67
C LYS A 213 -15.43 12.15 -12.94
N ASN A 214 -16.72 12.47 -12.83
CA ASN A 214 -17.24 13.65 -12.14
C ASN A 214 -17.93 13.30 -10.81
N THR A 215 -17.75 12.08 -10.30
CA THR A 215 -18.34 11.59 -9.05
C THR A 215 -17.19 11.12 -8.15
N PRO A 216 -16.61 12.03 -7.33
CA PRO A 216 -15.40 11.77 -6.56
C PRO A 216 -15.49 10.53 -5.68
N GLU A 217 -16.59 10.39 -4.93
CA GLU A 217 -16.81 9.25 -4.03
C GLU A 217 -16.76 7.89 -4.75
N THR A 218 -17.35 7.80 -5.94
CA THR A 218 -17.33 6.56 -6.74
C THR A 218 -15.95 6.28 -7.32
N VAL A 219 -15.24 7.32 -7.79
CA VAL A 219 -13.85 7.18 -8.27
C VAL A 219 -12.94 6.70 -7.14
N ASN A 220 -13.05 7.32 -5.96
CA ASN A 220 -12.28 6.96 -4.77
C ASN A 220 -12.53 5.50 -4.36
N LEU A 221 -13.80 5.09 -4.29
CA LEU A 221 -14.17 3.71 -3.95
C LEU A 221 -13.73 2.69 -5.01
N ILE A 222 -13.70 3.05 -6.30
CA ILE A 222 -13.10 2.18 -7.33
C ILE A 222 -11.61 1.97 -7.04
N ILE A 223 -10.85 3.03 -6.74
CA ILE A 223 -9.43 2.92 -6.41
C ILE A 223 -9.27 2.06 -5.15
N GLU A 224 -10.12 2.24 -4.15
CA GLU A 224 -10.11 1.46 -2.90
C GLU A 224 -10.29 -0.06 -3.16
N VAL A 225 -11.17 -0.45 -4.09
CA VAL A 225 -11.31 -1.87 -4.48
C VAL A 225 -9.98 -2.43 -5.02
N PHE A 226 -9.28 -1.67 -5.87
CA PHE A 226 -7.96 -2.09 -6.37
C PHE A 226 -6.92 -2.18 -5.25
N VAL A 227 -6.94 -1.23 -4.31
CA VAL A 227 -6.07 -1.24 -3.12
C VAL A 227 -6.32 -2.50 -2.30
N GLU A 228 -7.57 -2.82 -1.98
CA GLU A 228 -7.91 -4.00 -1.17
C GLU A 228 -7.52 -5.30 -1.88
N VAL A 229 -7.74 -5.43 -3.19
CA VAL A 229 -7.31 -6.62 -3.94
C VAL A 229 -5.79 -6.76 -3.94
N ALA A 230 -5.06 -5.69 -4.25
CA ALA A 230 -3.61 -5.70 -4.24
C ALA A 230 -3.07 -6.04 -2.85
N HIS A 231 -3.55 -5.34 -1.82
CA HIS A 231 -3.10 -5.52 -0.45
C HIS A 231 -3.36 -6.93 0.10
N LYS A 232 -4.53 -7.51 -0.17
CA LYS A 232 -4.93 -8.81 0.41
C LYS A 232 -4.52 -10.02 -0.39
N GLN A 233 -4.32 -9.89 -1.71
CA GLN A 233 -4.17 -11.05 -2.60
C GLN A 233 -2.79 -11.17 -3.22
N ILE A 234 -2.10 -10.06 -3.52
CA ILE A 234 -0.93 -10.06 -4.41
C ILE A 234 0.21 -11.00 -3.97
N CYS A 235 0.43 -11.12 -2.65
CA CYS A 235 1.47 -11.97 -2.09
C CYS A 235 1.22 -13.46 -2.31
N TYR A 236 -0.02 -13.89 -2.58
CA TYR A 236 -0.37 -15.27 -2.86
C TYR A 236 -0.53 -15.58 -4.35
N LEU A 237 -0.45 -14.56 -5.23
CA LEU A 237 -0.66 -14.75 -6.66
C LEU A 237 0.62 -15.24 -7.35
N GLY A 238 0.51 -16.29 -8.18
CA GLY A 238 1.57 -16.64 -9.12
C GLY A 238 1.81 -15.57 -10.18
N GLU A 239 2.93 -15.67 -10.91
CA GLU A 239 3.40 -14.65 -11.87
C GLU A 239 2.32 -14.18 -12.86
N SER A 240 1.64 -15.11 -13.55
CA SER A 240 0.62 -14.75 -14.54
C SER A 240 -0.55 -13.95 -13.94
N LYS A 241 -1.03 -14.33 -12.76
CA LYS A 241 -2.13 -13.62 -12.09
C LYS A 241 -1.69 -12.24 -11.59
N ALA A 242 -0.48 -12.14 -11.06
CA ALA A 242 0.10 -10.86 -10.66
C ALA A 242 0.27 -9.92 -11.86
N MET A 243 0.72 -10.42 -13.02
CA MET A 243 0.81 -9.63 -14.25
C MET A 243 -0.54 -9.07 -14.69
N ASN A 244 -1.61 -9.87 -14.66
CA ASN A 244 -2.95 -9.37 -14.96
C ASN A 244 -3.38 -8.24 -14.00
N LEU A 245 -3.07 -8.38 -12.70
CA LEU A 245 -3.35 -7.34 -11.72
C LEU A 245 -2.54 -6.07 -12.01
N TYR A 246 -1.25 -6.20 -12.33
CA TYR A 246 -0.39 -5.08 -12.71
C TYR A 246 -0.92 -4.32 -13.93
N GLU A 247 -1.32 -5.03 -14.99
CA GLU A 247 -1.90 -4.43 -16.18
C GLU A 247 -3.20 -3.69 -15.88
N ALA A 248 -4.08 -4.26 -15.06
CA ALA A 248 -5.33 -3.60 -14.68
C ALA A 248 -5.08 -2.36 -13.82
N CYS A 249 -4.15 -2.42 -12.85
CA CYS A 249 -3.76 -1.27 -12.03
C CYS A 249 -3.17 -0.16 -12.90
N LEU A 250 -2.24 -0.48 -13.81
CA LEU A 250 -1.64 0.50 -14.70
C LEU A 250 -2.69 1.17 -15.60
N THR A 251 -3.61 0.36 -16.16
CA THR A 251 -4.72 0.87 -16.98
C THR A 251 -5.64 1.80 -16.18
N LEU A 252 -5.95 1.44 -14.93
CA LEU A 252 -6.73 2.30 -14.03
C LEU A 252 -6.04 3.65 -13.81
N LEU A 253 -4.75 3.65 -13.51
CA LEU A 253 -3.97 4.86 -13.29
C LEU A 253 -3.88 5.73 -14.54
N GLN A 254 -3.77 5.13 -15.72
CA GLN A 254 -3.81 5.85 -16.99
C GLN A 254 -5.15 6.56 -17.20
N VAL A 255 -6.27 5.88 -16.92
CA VAL A 255 -7.62 6.46 -17.02
C VAL A 255 -7.78 7.58 -15.98
N TYR A 256 -7.38 7.36 -14.73
CA TYR A 256 -7.43 8.38 -13.69
C TYR A 256 -6.62 9.62 -14.06
N SER A 257 -5.36 9.43 -14.49
CA SER A 257 -4.47 10.52 -14.88
C SER A 257 -5.03 11.31 -16.05
N LYS A 258 -5.45 10.62 -17.11
CA LYS A 258 -6.08 11.25 -18.28
C LYS A 258 -7.30 12.11 -17.91
N ASN A 259 -8.11 11.65 -16.97
CA ASN A 259 -9.36 12.33 -16.57
C ASN A 259 -9.14 13.52 -15.63
N ASN A 260 -7.99 13.61 -14.98
CA ASN A 260 -7.67 14.67 -14.02
C ASN A 260 -6.56 15.62 -14.50
N LEU A 261 -5.79 15.24 -15.52
CA LEU A 261 -4.73 16.09 -16.05
C LEU A 261 -5.30 17.38 -16.68
N GLY A 262 -4.80 18.54 -16.24
CA GLY A 262 -5.27 19.85 -16.71
C GLY A 262 -6.66 20.24 -16.24
N ARG A 263 -7.29 19.45 -15.37
CA ARG A 263 -8.62 19.75 -14.83
C ARG A 263 -8.51 20.73 -13.67
N GLN A 264 -9.10 21.92 -13.83
CA GLN A 264 -9.25 22.88 -12.75
C GLN A 264 -10.63 22.70 -12.10
N ARG A 265 -10.65 22.26 -10.84
CA ARG A 265 -11.88 22.20 -10.04
C ARG A 265 -12.01 23.48 -9.22
N VAL A 266 -13.21 24.06 -9.18
CA VAL A 266 -13.50 25.33 -8.48
C VAL A 266 -14.05 25.06 -7.07
N ASP A 267 -14.46 23.82 -6.78
CA ASP A 267 -15.09 23.44 -5.52
C ASP A 267 -14.08 23.45 -4.36
N VAL A 268 -14.53 23.91 -3.19
CA VAL A 268 -13.69 24.06 -1.99
C VAL A 268 -13.17 22.72 -1.46
N THR A 269 -13.88 21.62 -1.74
CA THR A 269 -13.50 20.25 -1.34
C THR A 269 -12.64 19.54 -2.36
N ALA A 270 -12.40 20.14 -3.54
CA ALA A 270 -11.73 19.47 -4.65
C ALA A 270 -10.29 19.04 -4.31
N GLU A 271 -9.58 19.85 -3.54
CA GLU A 271 -8.22 19.54 -3.08
C GLU A 271 -8.22 18.34 -2.13
N GLU A 272 -9.16 18.30 -1.18
CA GLU A 272 -9.31 17.17 -0.24
C GLU A 272 -9.68 15.88 -0.98
N GLU A 273 -10.61 15.94 -1.92
CA GLU A 273 -11.00 14.78 -2.75
C GLU A 273 -9.81 14.24 -3.55
N GLN A 274 -9.04 15.13 -4.20
CA GLN A 274 -7.86 14.73 -4.96
C GLN A 274 -6.76 14.18 -4.03
N TYR A 275 -6.61 14.75 -2.83
CA TYR A 275 -5.70 14.24 -1.81
C TYR A 275 -6.06 12.80 -1.41
N GLN A 276 -7.33 12.50 -1.15
CA GLN A 276 -7.77 11.14 -0.79
C GLN A 276 -7.53 10.13 -1.93
N ASP A 277 -7.83 10.52 -3.17
CA ASP A 277 -7.57 9.66 -4.34
C ASP A 277 -6.08 9.35 -4.49
N LEU A 278 -5.22 10.38 -4.41
CA LEU A 278 -3.77 10.21 -4.52
C LEU A 278 -3.21 9.37 -3.38
N LEU A 279 -3.75 9.50 -2.17
CA LEU A 279 -3.34 8.69 -1.03
C LEU A 279 -3.62 7.20 -1.27
N LEU A 280 -4.81 6.86 -1.78
CA LEU A 280 -5.14 5.48 -2.15
C LEU A 280 -4.28 4.97 -3.31
N ILE A 281 -3.97 5.81 -4.29
CA ILE A 281 -3.05 5.41 -5.38
C ILE A 281 -1.65 5.14 -4.83
N MET A 282 -1.15 5.96 -3.92
CA MET A 282 0.15 5.72 -3.28
C MET A 282 0.16 4.41 -2.50
N GLU A 283 -0.92 4.10 -1.78
CA GLU A 283 -1.09 2.82 -1.10
C GLU A 283 -1.16 1.64 -2.08
N LEU A 284 -1.88 1.78 -3.20
CA LEU A 284 -1.94 0.78 -4.27
C LEU A 284 -0.54 0.45 -4.78
N LEU A 285 0.21 1.48 -5.19
CA LEU A 285 1.57 1.33 -5.71
C LEU A 285 2.51 0.67 -4.69
N THR A 286 2.38 1.03 -3.42
CA THR A 286 3.13 0.41 -2.32
C THR A 286 2.79 -1.07 -2.17
N ASN A 287 1.50 -1.44 -2.23
CA ASN A 287 1.06 -2.82 -2.18
C ASN A 287 1.53 -3.63 -3.40
N LEU A 288 1.58 -3.02 -4.59
CA LEU A 288 2.13 -3.68 -5.79
C LEU A 288 3.61 -4.02 -5.63
N LEU A 289 4.42 -3.11 -5.06
CA LEU A 289 5.83 -3.39 -4.76
C LEU A 289 6.03 -4.52 -3.75
N SER A 290 5.07 -4.75 -2.85
CA SER A 290 5.22 -5.73 -1.77
C SER A 290 5.48 -7.16 -2.28
N LYS A 291 5.03 -7.49 -3.50
CA LYS A 291 5.24 -8.82 -4.10
C LYS A 291 6.72 -9.17 -4.29
N GLU A 292 7.58 -8.18 -4.54
CA GLU A 292 9.02 -8.41 -4.72
C GLU A 292 9.72 -8.85 -3.42
N PHE A 293 9.06 -8.66 -2.27
CA PHE A 293 9.63 -8.94 -0.94
C PHE A 293 8.84 -9.98 -0.15
N ILE A 294 7.54 -10.11 -0.42
CA ILE A 294 6.61 -11.01 0.25
C ILE A 294 5.91 -11.83 -0.83
N ASP A 295 6.57 -12.91 -1.26
CA ASP A 295 6.02 -13.86 -2.23
C ASP A 295 5.74 -15.21 -1.56
N PHE A 296 4.46 -15.52 -1.38
CA PHE A 296 3.96 -16.80 -0.89
C PHE A 296 3.45 -17.70 -2.02
N SER A 297 3.61 -17.32 -3.29
CA SER A 297 3.11 -18.11 -4.43
C SER A 297 3.79 -19.47 -4.56
N ASP A 298 5.00 -19.62 -4.00
CA ASP A 298 5.74 -20.89 -3.94
C ASP A 298 5.27 -21.85 -2.82
N THR A 299 4.44 -21.38 -1.88
CA THR A 299 4.12 -22.13 -0.66
C THR A 299 2.93 -23.10 -0.76
N ASP A 300 2.36 -23.34 -1.95
CA ASP A 300 1.29 -24.34 -2.06
C ASP A 300 1.29 -25.16 -3.37
N GLU A 301 1.23 -26.49 -3.21
CA GLU A 301 1.01 -27.46 -4.28
C GLU A 301 -0.33 -27.25 -5.02
N VAL A 302 -1.21 -26.38 -4.47
CA VAL A 302 -2.52 -25.97 -5.03
C VAL A 302 -2.38 -25.28 -6.40
N PHE A 303 -1.24 -24.66 -6.70
CA PHE A 303 -0.99 -24.02 -8.00
C PHE A 303 -0.26 -24.93 -9.00
N ARG A 304 0.13 -26.17 -8.64
CA ARG A 304 0.72 -27.13 -9.59
C ARG A 304 -0.34 -27.88 -10.39
N GLY A 305 -1.14 -27.12 -11.14
CA GLY A 305 -1.81 -27.61 -12.34
C GLY A 305 -0.91 -27.39 -13.56
N HIS A 306 -0.12 -28.40 -13.92
CA HIS A 306 0.58 -28.58 -15.21
C HIS A 306 0.81 -27.33 -16.09
N GLU A 307 1.82 -26.52 -15.81
CA GLU A 307 2.61 -25.90 -16.89
C GLU A 307 4.11 -25.89 -16.51
N PRO A 308 4.98 -26.55 -17.30
CA PRO A 308 6.41 -26.51 -17.07
C PRO A 308 6.95 -25.11 -17.40
N GLY A 309 7.74 -24.58 -16.47
CA GLY A 309 8.36 -23.27 -16.55
C GLY A 309 9.01 -22.99 -17.91
N GLN A 310 8.48 -21.97 -18.57
CA GLN A 310 9.22 -21.20 -19.54
C GLN A 310 9.61 -19.90 -18.86
N ALA A 311 10.89 -19.79 -18.50
CA ALA A 311 11.52 -18.51 -18.22
C ALA A 311 11.48 -17.69 -19.52
N ALA A 312 10.39 -16.95 -19.73
CA ALA A 312 10.20 -16.11 -20.89
C ALA A 312 10.76 -14.71 -20.61
N SER A 313 11.57 -14.26 -21.56
CA SER A 313 12.20 -12.95 -21.73
C SER A 313 11.50 -11.74 -21.11
N ARG A 314 12.28 -10.88 -20.43
CA ARG A 314 11.95 -9.51 -19.98
C ARG A 314 10.49 -9.39 -19.50
N SER A 315 10.19 -10.01 -18.37
CA SER A 315 8.94 -9.76 -17.65
C SER A 315 8.94 -8.32 -17.11
N VAL A 316 7.83 -7.62 -17.28
CA VAL A 316 7.58 -6.34 -16.58
C VAL A 316 7.61 -6.64 -15.08
N SER A 317 8.52 -5.99 -14.36
CA SER A 317 8.65 -6.18 -12.92
C SER A 317 7.69 -5.27 -12.13
N ALA A 318 7.45 -5.57 -10.85
CA ALA A 318 6.59 -4.72 -10.02
C ALA A 318 7.12 -3.28 -9.95
N ALA A 319 8.45 -3.14 -9.88
CA ALA A 319 9.11 -1.85 -9.87
C ALA A 319 8.86 -1.05 -11.15
N ASP A 320 8.78 -1.69 -12.32
CA ASP A 320 8.49 -0.99 -13.58
C ASP A 320 7.07 -0.41 -13.54
N VAL A 321 6.08 -1.23 -13.17
CA VAL A 321 4.67 -0.82 -13.03
C VAL A 321 4.55 0.36 -12.09
N VAL A 322 5.29 0.33 -10.98
CA VAL A 322 5.23 1.37 -9.96
C VAL A 322 5.92 2.65 -10.43
N LEU A 323 7.07 2.56 -11.09
CA LEU A 323 7.75 3.72 -11.68
C LEU A 323 6.86 4.41 -12.75
N TYR A 324 6.20 3.62 -13.60
CA TYR A 324 5.21 4.15 -14.55
C TYR A 324 3.99 4.75 -13.83
N GLY A 325 3.49 4.11 -12.76
CA GLY A 325 2.39 4.59 -11.95
C GLY A 325 2.68 5.94 -11.29
N VAL A 326 3.86 6.07 -10.66
CA VAL A 326 4.33 7.34 -10.07
C VAL A 326 4.42 8.42 -11.15
N ASN A 327 4.95 8.11 -12.34
CA ASN A 327 5.02 9.06 -13.44
C ASN A 327 3.64 9.59 -13.86
N LEU A 328 2.61 8.75 -13.85
CA LEU A 328 1.25 9.13 -14.25
C LEU A 328 0.60 10.09 -13.26
N ILE A 329 0.92 9.98 -11.96
CA ILE A 329 0.33 10.81 -10.90
C ILE A 329 1.17 12.02 -10.53
N LEU A 330 2.47 12.04 -10.85
CA LEU A 330 3.38 13.13 -10.48
C LEU A 330 2.87 14.51 -10.98
N PRO A 331 2.36 14.66 -12.23
CA PRO A 331 1.77 15.92 -12.68
C PRO A 331 0.52 16.36 -11.90
N LEU A 332 -0.11 15.44 -11.16
CA LEU A 332 -1.30 15.71 -10.34
C LEU A 332 -0.93 16.13 -8.91
N MET A 333 0.31 15.91 -8.47
CA MET A 333 0.80 16.32 -7.15
C MET A 333 1.26 17.78 -7.18
N SER A 334 0.33 18.70 -6.96
CA SER A 334 0.64 20.12 -6.85
C SER A 334 1.50 20.42 -5.61
N GLN A 335 2.15 21.60 -5.59
CA GLN A 335 2.88 22.08 -4.42
C GLN A 335 1.99 22.21 -3.17
N ASP A 336 0.69 22.49 -3.35
CA ASP A 336 -0.26 22.57 -2.24
C ASP A 336 -0.62 21.17 -1.71
N LEU A 337 -0.78 20.18 -2.59
CA LEU A 337 -1.01 18.78 -2.18
C LEU A 337 0.21 18.18 -1.43
N LEU A 338 1.43 18.58 -1.79
CA LEU A 338 2.63 18.18 -1.06
C LEU A 338 2.76 18.82 0.34
N LYS A 339 1.93 19.83 0.68
CA LYS A 339 1.86 20.35 2.06
C LYS A 339 1.14 19.39 3.01
N PHE A 340 0.35 18.43 2.48
CA PHE A 340 -0.25 17.39 3.30
C PHE A 340 0.83 16.37 3.69
N PRO A 341 1.20 16.28 4.99
CA PRO A 341 2.39 15.55 5.41
C PRO A 341 2.28 14.05 5.12
N THR A 342 1.08 13.47 5.22
CA THR A 342 0.86 12.04 4.95
C THR A 342 1.12 11.70 3.48
N LEU A 343 0.56 12.47 2.53
CA LEU A 343 0.77 12.22 1.11
C LEU A 343 2.22 12.46 0.70
N CYS A 344 2.82 13.56 1.17
CA CYS A 344 4.22 13.86 0.92
C CYS A 344 5.14 12.73 1.44
N ASN A 345 4.94 12.29 2.68
CA ASN A 345 5.72 11.18 3.25
C ASN A 345 5.52 9.87 2.49
N GLN A 346 4.30 9.51 2.09
CA GLN A 346 4.06 8.30 1.30
C GLN A 346 4.72 8.37 -0.08
N TYR A 347 4.65 9.54 -0.74
CA TYR A 347 5.32 9.79 -2.02
C TYR A 347 6.82 9.57 -1.92
N TYR A 348 7.47 10.26 -0.98
CA TYR A 348 8.92 10.17 -0.81
C TYR A 348 9.35 8.77 -0.38
N LYS A 349 8.66 8.14 0.58
CA LYS A 349 8.95 6.75 0.98
C LYS A 349 8.90 5.80 -0.21
N LEU A 350 7.92 5.93 -1.10
CA LEU A 350 7.81 5.06 -2.26
C LEU A 350 8.97 5.25 -3.23
N ILE A 351 9.26 6.50 -3.64
CA ILE A 351 10.30 6.76 -4.64
C ILE A 351 11.71 6.47 -4.11
N THR A 352 11.99 6.79 -2.84
CA THR A 352 13.32 6.54 -2.25
C THR A 352 13.53 5.06 -2.04
N PHE A 353 12.48 4.33 -1.63
CA PHE A 353 12.53 2.87 -1.53
C PHE A 353 12.85 2.19 -2.88
N ILE A 354 12.29 2.67 -3.99
CA ILE A 354 12.64 2.14 -5.32
C ILE A 354 14.11 2.44 -5.67
N CYS A 355 14.60 3.66 -5.36
CA CYS A 355 16.01 4.01 -5.55
C CYS A 355 16.95 3.15 -4.72
N GLU A 356 16.55 2.75 -3.52
CA GLU A 356 17.36 1.92 -2.63
C GLU A 356 17.41 0.45 -3.07
N ILE A 357 16.26 -0.12 -3.44
CA ILE A 357 16.16 -1.55 -3.74
C ILE A 357 16.51 -1.86 -5.20
N PHE A 358 16.10 -1.02 -6.14
CA PHE A 358 16.28 -1.25 -7.59
C PHE A 358 17.02 -0.10 -8.29
N PRO A 359 18.20 0.33 -7.79
CA PRO A 359 18.95 1.44 -8.37
C PRO A 359 19.33 1.19 -9.84
N GLU A 360 19.46 -0.07 -10.25
CA GLU A 360 19.77 -0.46 -11.64
C GLU A 360 18.66 -0.14 -12.64
N LYS A 361 17.41 0.04 -12.19
CA LYS A 361 16.28 0.40 -13.05
C LYS A 361 16.21 1.89 -13.32
N ILE A 362 16.79 2.73 -12.45
CA ILE A 362 16.69 4.19 -12.55
C ILE A 362 17.32 4.75 -13.83
N PRO A 363 18.52 4.32 -14.28
CA PRO A 363 19.07 4.76 -15.57
C PRO A 363 18.28 4.31 -16.79
N GLN A 364 17.42 3.29 -16.65
CA GLN A 364 16.63 2.71 -17.75
C GLN A 364 15.30 3.44 -17.96
N LEU A 365 14.99 4.40 -17.08
CA LEU A 365 13.76 5.18 -17.14
C LEU A 365 13.73 6.09 -18.38
N PRO A 366 12.53 6.37 -18.93
CA PRO A 366 12.35 7.44 -19.91
C PRO A 366 12.88 8.78 -19.39
N GLU A 367 13.41 9.61 -20.29
CA GLU A 367 14.11 10.85 -19.95
C GLU A 367 13.27 11.79 -19.05
N ASP A 368 11.98 11.95 -19.35
CA ASP A 368 11.08 12.81 -18.58
C ASP A 368 10.83 12.29 -17.16
N LEU A 369 10.70 10.96 -17.02
CA LEU A 369 10.50 10.31 -15.73
C LEU A 369 11.77 10.38 -14.88
N PHE A 370 12.93 10.12 -15.50
CA PHE A 370 14.22 10.28 -14.84
C PHE A 370 14.41 11.70 -14.31
N LYS A 371 14.17 12.73 -15.14
CA LYS A 371 14.27 14.15 -14.72
C LYS A 371 13.31 14.47 -13.59
N SER A 372 12.07 13.99 -13.66
CA SER A 372 11.06 14.23 -12.62
C SER A 372 11.43 13.60 -11.28
N LEU A 373 12.01 12.39 -11.30
CA LEU A 373 12.52 11.73 -10.11
C LEU A 373 13.71 12.48 -9.50
N MET A 374 14.71 12.87 -10.31
CA MET A 374 15.86 13.63 -9.83
C MET A 374 15.45 14.99 -9.24
N CYS A 375 14.50 15.68 -9.88
CA CYS A 375 13.91 16.93 -9.37
C CYS A 375 13.18 16.71 -8.04
N SER A 376 12.47 15.59 -7.89
CA SER A 376 11.81 15.24 -6.63
C SER A 376 12.84 15.01 -5.51
N LEU A 377 13.93 14.29 -5.77
CA LEU A 377 15.00 14.09 -4.77
C LEU A 377 15.65 15.42 -4.37
N GLU A 378 15.92 16.31 -5.34
CA GLU A 378 16.44 17.66 -5.07
C GLU A 378 15.48 18.50 -4.22
N LEU A 379 14.19 18.48 -4.55
CA LEU A 379 13.16 19.19 -3.79
C LEU A 379 13.02 18.64 -2.36
N GLY A 380 13.05 17.31 -2.22
CA GLY A 380 12.99 16.62 -0.93
C GLY A 380 14.14 16.99 0.00
N MET A 381 15.35 17.14 -0.56
CA MET A 381 16.53 17.55 0.21
C MET A 381 16.51 19.03 0.62
N THR A 382 15.99 19.91 -0.24
CA THR A 382 16.15 21.37 -0.08
C THR A 382 14.98 22.07 0.61
N SER A 383 13.77 21.52 0.49
CA SER A 383 12.54 22.28 0.78
C SER A 383 11.51 21.55 1.64
N MET A 384 11.67 20.23 1.86
CA MET A 384 10.69 19.40 2.56
C MET A 384 11.07 19.16 4.04
N SER A 385 10.35 18.26 4.72
CA SER A 385 10.61 17.93 6.12
C SER A 385 11.99 17.27 6.32
N SER A 386 12.49 17.29 7.56
CA SER A 386 13.75 16.62 7.91
C SER A 386 13.71 15.11 7.63
N GLU A 387 12.55 14.47 7.83
CA GLU A 387 12.34 13.05 7.52
C GLU A 387 12.46 12.78 6.02
N VAL A 388 11.84 13.62 5.19
CA VAL A 388 11.92 13.51 3.72
C VAL A 388 13.34 13.74 3.24
N CYS A 389 14.03 14.76 3.76
CA CYS A 389 15.42 15.00 3.40
C CYS A 389 16.32 13.80 3.76
N GLN A 390 16.11 13.18 4.92
CA GLN A 390 16.82 11.96 5.30
C GLN A 390 16.56 10.82 4.30
N LEU A 391 15.30 10.56 3.92
CA LEU A 391 14.97 9.54 2.92
C LEU A 391 15.65 9.79 1.57
N CYS A 392 15.68 11.05 1.10
CA CYS A 392 16.36 11.40 -0.15
C CYS A 392 17.87 11.20 -0.08
N LEU A 393 18.48 11.48 1.07
CA LEU A 393 19.91 11.25 1.31
C LEU A 393 20.24 9.76 1.38
N GLU A 394 19.38 8.95 2.01
CA GLU A 394 19.52 7.49 2.06
C GLU A 394 19.46 6.89 0.64
N ALA A 395 18.53 7.36 -0.19
CA ALA A 395 18.42 6.95 -1.59
C ALA A 395 19.62 7.32 -2.49
N LEU A 396 20.36 8.38 -2.17
CA LEU A 396 21.52 8.82 -2.98
C LEU A 396 22.67 7.81 -2.94
N THR A 397 22.86 7.13 -1.80
CA THR A 397 23.99 6.21 -1.61
C THR A 397 23.93 5.02 -2.60
N PRO A 398 22.83 4.26 -2.67
CA PRO A 398 22.68 3.17 -3.66
C PRO A 398 22.76 3.64 -5.12
N LEU A 399 22.26 4.85 -5.43
CA LEU A 399 22.34 5.42 -6.78
C LEU A 399 23.80 5.72 -7.19
N ALA A 400 24.59 6.31 -6.29
CA ALA A 400 26.01 6.58 -6.53
C ALA A 400 26.81 5.28 -6.66
N GLU A 401 26.51 4.28 -5.83
CA GLU A 401 27.13 2.95 -5.94
C GLU A 401 26.79 2.27 -7.29
N GLN A 402 25.57 2.44 -7.79
CA GLN A 402 25.19 1.92 -9.09
C GLN A 402 25.96 2.60 -10.24
N CYS A 403 26.18 3.92 -10.19
CA CYS A 403 27.06 4.60 -11.13
C CYS A 403 28.48 4.04 -11.11
N ALA A 404 29.04 3.84 -9.91
CA ALA A 404 30.39 3.29 -9.75
C ALA A 404 30.51 1.86 -10.30
N LYS A 405 29.46 1.05 -10.17
CA LYS A 405 29.39 -0.31 -10.76
C LYS A 405 29.28 -0.28 -12.28
N ALA A 406 28.48 0.64 -12.84
CA ALA A 406 28.24 0.74 -14.27
C ALA A 406 29.46 1.28 -15.05
N GLN A 407 30.29 2.11 -14.42
CA GLN A 407 31.47 2.75 -15.02
C GLN A 407 31.18 3.58 -16.29
N ASP A 408 29.92 4.01 -16.46
CA ASP A 408 29.47 4.85 -17.57
C ASP A 408 29.37 6.32 -17.13
N THR A 409 30.41 7.09 -17.47
CA THR A 409 30.55 8.51 -17.11
C THR A 409 29.65 9.43 -17.91
N ASP A 410 29.06 8.97 -19.01
CA ASP A 410 28.14 9.76 -19.85
C ASP A 410 26.66 9.46 -19.52
N SER A 411 26.40 8.56 -18.57
CA SER A 411 25.04 8.22 -18.18
C SER A 411 24.30 9.41 -17.54
N PRO A 412 22.98 9.57 -17.78
CA PRO A 412 22.18 10.62 -17.13
C PRO A 412 22.26 10.58 -15.60
N LEU A 413 22.37 9.38 -15.01
CA LEU A 413 22.53 9.20 -13.57
C LEU A 413 23.90 9.72 -13.07
N PHE A 414 24.97 9.52 -13.83
CA PHE A 414 26.29 10.07 -13.47
C PHE A 414 26.27 11.60 -13.46
N LEU A 415 25.62 12.23 -14.44
CA LEU A 415 25.45 13.69 -14.49
C LEU A 415 24.58 14.22 -13.34
N ALA A 416 23.48 13.52 -13.00
CA ALA A 416 22.62 13.90 -11.88
C ALA A 416 23.35 13.77 -10.53
N THR A 417 24.10 12.69 -10.31
CA THR A 417 24.90 12.51 -9.08
C THR A 417 25.97 13.58 -8.92
N ARG A 418 26.55 14.09 -10.02
CA ARG A 418 27.46 15.24 -9.98
C ARG A 418 26.79 16.50 -9.44
N HIS A 419 25.54 16.76 -9.85
CA HIS A 419 24.75 17.88 -9.30
C HIS A 419 24.46 17.67 -7.81
N PHE A 420 24.08 16.44 -7.42
CA PHE A 420 23.83 16.12 -6.02
C PHE A 420 25.07 16.24 -5.13
N LEU A 421 26.29 16.01 -5.65
CA LEU A 421 27.52 16.28 -4.88
C LEU A 421 27.56 17.74 -4.40
N LYS A 422 27.28 18.68 -5.29
CA LYS A 422 27.25 20.10 -4.94
C LYS A 422 26.16 20.41 -3.92
N LEU A 423 24.97 19.85 -4.12
CA LEU A 423 23.84 20.05 -3.22
C LEU A 423 24.15 19.53 -1.80
N VAL A 424 24.67 18.31 -1.69
CA VAL A 424 25.07 17.72 -0.40
C VAL A 424 26.25 18.45 0.22
N PHE A 425 27.21 18.93 -0.57
CA PHE A 425 28.29 19.80 -0.10
C PHE A 425 27.75 21.10 0.48
N ASP A 426 26.86 21.78 -0.23
CA ASP A 426 26.26 23.04 0.22
C ASP A 426 25.41 22.82 1.47
N MET A 427 24.66 21.71 1.54
CA MET A 427 23.96 21.30 2.74
C MET A 427 24.95 21.16 3.89
N LEU A 428 25.91 20.23 3.82
CA LEU A 428 26.89 19.88 4.87
C LEU A 428 27.81 21.01 5.31
N VAL A 429 28.29 21.83 4.38
CA VAL A 429 29.36 22.79 4.64
C VAL A 429 28.83 24.20 4.88
N LEU A 430 27.74 24.60 4.22
CA LEU A 430 27.25 25.98 4.24
C LEU A 430 26.02 26.21 5.13
N GLN A 431 25.25 25.19 5.48
CA GLN A 431 24.02 25.35 6.28
C GLN A 431 24.23 25.01 7.77
N LYS A 432 23.45 25.65 8.66
CA LYS A 432 23.39 25.28 10.10
C LYS A 432 22.64 23.95 10.24
N HIS A 433 23.33 22.90 10.67
CA HIS A 433 22.76 21.55 10.72
C HIS A 433 21.97 21.23 11.97
N ASN A 434 20.97 20.37 11.78
CA ASN A 434 20.48 19.48 12.82
C ASN A 434 21.41 18.26 12.93
N THR A 435 21.92 17.97 14.14
CA THR A 435 22.81 16.84 14.46
C THR A 435 22.22 15.46 14.11
N GLU A 436 20.91 15.34 13.90
CA GLU A 436 20.27 14.06 13.55
C GLU A 436 20.47 13.65 12.07
N MET A 437 20.74 14.60 11.16
CA MET A 437 20.83 14.32 9.72
C MET A 437 22.23 13.87 9.25
N THR A 438 23.21 13.82 10.14
CA THR A 438 24.63 13.73 9.76
C THR A 438 25.05 12.37 9.22
N THR A 439 24.42 11.27 9.64
CA THR A 439 24.84 9.94 9.18
C THR A 439 24.46 9.71 7.71
N ALA A 440 23.17 9.79 7.37
CA ALA A 440 22.72 9.61 5.98
C ALA A 440 23.36 10.62 5.03
N ALA A 441 23.44 11.90 5.44
CA ALA A 441 24.12 12.94 4.66
C ALA A 441 25.61 12.63 4.47
N GLY A 442 26.30 12.18 5.52
CA GLY A 442 27.71 11.83 5.46
C GLY A 442 27.99 10.60 4.59
N GLU A 443 27.10 9.61 4.61
CA GLU A 443 27.20 8.42 3.77
C GLU A 443 27.02 8.77 2.29
N ALA A 444 25.97 9.54 1.97
CA ALA A 444 25.73 10.04 0.62
C ALA A 444 26.91 10.89 0.15
N PHE A 445 27.36 11.84 0.97
CA PHE A 445 28.49 12.70 0.65
C PHE A 445 29.77 11.92 0.35
N TYR A 446 30.10 10.94 1.20
CA TYR A 446 31.27 10.09 1.00
C TYR A 446 31.22 9.37 -0.37
N THR A 447 30.10 8.72 -0.68
CA THR A 447 29.96 7.99 -1.94
C THR A 447 30.02 8.91 -3.17
N LEU A 448 29.45 10.10 -3.08
CA LEU A 448 29.53 11.12 -4.13
C LEU A 448 30.96 11.67 -4.31
N VAL A 449 31.69 11.88 -3.21
CA VAL A 449 33.12 12.28 -3.25
C VAL A 449 33.99 11.20 -3.86
N CYS A 450 33.74 9.92 -3.55
CA CYS A 450 34.42 8.80 -4.20
C CYS A 450 34.20 8.80 -5.71
N LEU A 451 32.98 9.12 -6.15
CA LEU A 451 32.57 9.08 -7.55
C LEU A 451 33.08 10.28 -8.37
N HIS A 452 33.02 11.49 -7.81
CA HIS A 452 33.28 12.76 -8.50
C HIS A 452 34.41 13.56 -7.83
N GLN A 453 35.63 12.98 -7.79
CA GLN A 453 36.78 13.54 -7.06
C GLN A 453 37.27 14.88 -7.61
N ALA A 454 37.20 15.07 -8.92
CA ALA A 454 37.64 16.31 -9.57
C ALA A 454 36.73 17.47 -9.17
N GLU A 455 35.42 17.25 -9.26
CA GLU A 455 34.39 18.21 -8.89
C GLU A 455 34.41 18.54 -7.40
N TYR A 456 34.62 17.54 -6.55
CA TYR A 456 34.82 17.79 -5.12
C TYR A 456 36.02 18.72 -4.87
N SER A 457 37.15 18.47 -5.56
CA SER A 457 38.35 19.31 -5.43
C SER A 457 38.08 20.75 -5.89
N GLU A 458 37.37 20.92 -7.02
CA GLU A 458 36.94 22.24 -7.51
C GLU A 458 36.03 22.98 -6.52
N LEU A 459 35.09 22.29 -5.88
CA LEU A 459 34.20 22.87 -4.86
C LEU A 459 34.99 23.34 -3.64
N VAL A 460 35.92 22.52 -3.14
CA VAL A 460 36.79 22.86 -2.00
C VAL A 460 37.68 24.06 -2.34
N GLU A 461 38.34 24.05 -3.51
CA GLU A 461 39.19 25.16 -3.96
C GLU A 461 38.40 26.46 -4.16
N THR A 462 37.18 26.36 -4.70
CA THR A 462 36.27 27.51 -4.86
C THR A 462 35.88 28.09 -3.49
N LEU A 463 35.55 27.24 -2.52
CA LEU A 463 35.22 27.69 -1.17
C LEU A 463 36.42 28.33 -0.47
N LEU A 464 37.60 27.70 -0.56
CA LEU A 464 38.83 28.22 0.04
C LEU A 464 39.25 29.56 -0.58
N SER A 465 39.20 29.69 -1.91
CA SER A 465 39.53 30.94 -2.60
C SER A 465 38.54 32.08 -2.34
N SER A 466 37.30 31.77 -1.94
CA SER A 466 36.31 32.77 -1.55
C SER A 466 36.52 33.38 -0.16
N GLN A 467 37.42 32.82 0.66
CA GLN A 467 37.67 33.28 2.04
C GLN A 467 38.54 34.54 2.07
N GLN A 468 38.08 35.58 2.77
CA GLN A 468 38.81 36.84 2.92
C GLN A 468 39.79 36.83 4.12
N ASP A 469 39.48 36.06 5.17
CA ASP A 469 40.31 35.97 6.38
C ASP A 469 41.32 34.81 6.25
N PRO A 470 42.64 35.09 6.26
CA PRO A 470 43.69 34.06 6.21
C PRO A 470 43.61 33.02 7.34
N VAL A 471 43.08 33.40 8.51
CA VAL A 471 42.93 32.49 9.65
C VAL A 471 41.81 31.49 9.41
N ILE A 472 40.69 31.94 8.82
CA ILE A 472 39.58 31.08 8.41
C ILE A 472 40.02 30.18 7.26
N TYR A 473 40.75 30.72 6.28
CA TYR A 473 41.35 29.95 5.19
C TYR A 473 42.21 28.78 5.71
N GLN A 474 43.17 29.05 6.60
CA GLN A 474 44.05 28.02 7.14
C GLN A 474 43.28 26.93 7.89
N ARG A 475 42.32 27.32 8.73
CA ARG A 475 41.49 26.36 9.47
C ARG A 475 40.64 25.49 8.55
N LEU A 476 40.03 26.07 7.50
CA LEU A 476 39.25 25.32 6.53
C LEU A 476 40.14 24.38 5.70
N ALA A 477 41.31 24.85 5.25
CA ALA A 477 42.26 24.02 4.51
C ALA A 477 42.72 22.81 5.34
N ASP A 478 43.07 23.01 6.62
CA ASP A 478 43.42 21.93 7.54
C ASP A 478 42.27 20.95 7.77
N ALA A 479 41.04 21.46 7.87
CA ALA A 479 39.85 20.64 8.07
C ALA A 479 39.54 19.77 6.84
N PHE A 480 39.58 20.34 5.62
CA PHE A 480 39.39 19.58 4.38
C PHE A 480 40.51 18.56 4.13
N ASN A 481 41.76 18.90 4.45
CA ASN A 481 42.88 17.96 4.38
C ASN A 481 42.69 16.77 5.33
N LYS A 482 42.22 17.01 6.56
CA LYS A 482 41.93 15.93 7.52
C LYS A 482 40.75 15.07 7.07
N LEU A 483 39.72 15.68 6.47
CA LEU A 483 38.53 14.98 6.00
C LEU A 483 38.86 13.91 4.95
N THR A 484 39.78 14.21 4.03
CA THR A 484 40.18 13.30 2.94
C THR A 484 41.41 12.45 3.24
N ALA A 485 42.19 12.76 4.29
CA ALA A 485 43.42 12.05 4.65
C ALA A 485 43.21 10.56 4.97
N SER A 486 42.05 10.20 5.52
CA SER A 486 41.71 8.80 5.85
C SER A 486 41.24 7.98 4.65
N SER A 487 41.03 8.62 3.49
CA SER A 487 40.41 8.04 2.31
C SER A 487 41.11 8.55 1.04
N THR A 488 42.44 8.46 0.94
CA THR A 488 43.18 8.91 -0.24
C THR A 488 43.85 7.73 -0.97
N PRO A 489 43.48 7.41 -2.23
CA PRO A 489 42.30 7.90 -2.94
C PRO A 489 41.00 7.36 -2.32
N PRO A 490 39.89 8.11 -2.38
CA PRO A 490 38.64 7.68 -1.78
C PRO A 490 38.03 6.57 -2.64
N THR A 491 37.92 5.37 -2.06
CA THR A 491 37.33 4.19 -2.72
C THR A 491 36.06 3.77 -1.99
N LEU A 492 35.12 3.10 -2.66
CA LEU A 492 33.88 2.59 -2.03
C LEU A 492 34.17 1.38 -1.11
N ASP A 493 35.01 1.58 -0.09
CA ASP A 493 35.37 0.58 0.92
C ASP A 493 34.71 0.91 2.26
N ARG A 494 34.15 -0.11 2.92
CA ARG A 494 33.42 0.06 4.18
C ARG A 494 34.29 0.64 5.30
N LYS A 495 35.57 0.24 5.36
CA LYS A 495 36.49 0.72 6.41
C LYS A 495 36.86 2.18 6.17
N GLN A 496 37.10 2.56 4.92
CA GLN A 496 37.32 3.97 4.54
C GLN A 496 36.07 4.83 4.79
N LYS A 497 34.86 4.34 4.48
CA LYS A 497 33.58 5.02 4.79
C LYS A 497 33.45 5.32 6.28
N MET A 498 33.64 4.32 7.15
CA MET A 498 33.55 4.53 8.61
C MET A 498 34.59 5.51 9.13
N ALA A 499 35.81 5.50 8.59
CA ALA A 499 36.84 6.46 8.96
C ALA A 499 36.47 7.88 8.50
N PHE A 500 35.95 8.03 7.28
CA PHE A 500 35.48 9.30 6.75
C PHE A 500 34.33 9.89 7.57
N LEU A 501 33.32 9.09 7.93
CA LEU A 501 32.19 9.56 8.74
C LEU A 501 32.67 10.11 10.10
N LYS A 502 33.63 9.43 10.74
CA LYS A 502 34.23 9.93 11.99
C LYS A 502 34.99 11.25 11.76
N SER A 503 35.75 11.35 10.68
CA SER A 503 36.43 12.60 10.30
C SER A 503 35.44 13.71 9.96
N LEU A 504 34.26 13.38 9.43
CA LEU A 504 33.20 14.32 9.11
C LEU A 504 32.56 14.89 10.38
N GLU A 505 32.34 14.09 11.42
CA GLU A 505 31.87 14.58 12.73
C GLU A 505 32.85 15.62 13.31
N GLU A 506 34.15 15.32 13.26
CA GLU A 506 35.20 16.25 13.69
C GLU A 506 35.25 17.50 12.81
N PHE A 507 35.06 17.35 11.49
CA PHE A 507 34.98 18.47 10.55
C PHE A 507 33.82 19.39 10.89
N MET A 508 32.61 18.84 11.08
CA MET A 508 31.40 19.60 11.40
C MET A 508 31.53 20.37 12.72
N ALA A 509 32.12 19.76 13.74
CA ALA A 509 32.39 20.41 15.02
C ALA A 509 33.35 21.61 14.90
N ASN A 510 34.33 21.53 13.99
CA ASN A 510 35.36 22.56 13.81
C ASN A 510 34.96 23.65 12.79
N VAL A 511 34.17 23.29 11.77
CA VAL A 511 33.85 24.14 10.61
C VAL A 511 32.46 24.79 10.72
N GLY A 512 31.49 24.15 11.38
CA GLY A 512 30.13 24.66 11.50
C GLY A 512 30.06 26.06 12.13
N GLY A 513 30.99 26.40 13.04
CA GLY A 513 31.10 27.73 13.63
C GLY A 513 31.83 28.78 12.77
N LEU A 514 32.57 28.37 11.73
CA LEU A 514 33.38 29.26 10.89
C LEU A 514 32.58 29.83 9.70
N LEU A 515 31.69 29.02 9.11
CA LEU A 515 30.96 29.37 7.89
C LEU A 515 29.53 29.86 8.14
N CYS A 516 28.92 29.50 9.28
CA CYS A 516 27.55 29.88 9.63
C CYS A 516 27.41 31.24 10.33
N VAL A 517 28.46 32.09 10.26
CA VAL A 517 28.45 33.45 10.80
C VAL A 517 28.30 34.44 9.65
N LYS A 518 27.04 34.74 9.32
CA LYS A 518 26.63 36.01 8.73
C LYS A 518 25.45 36.56 9.51
#